data_AF-A0A3T0T0Y4-F1
#
_entry.id   AF-A0A3T0T0Y4-F1
#
_cell.length_a   1.000
_cell.length_b   1.000
_cell.length_c   1.000
_cell.angle_alpha   90.00
_cell.angle_beta   90.00
_cell.angle_gamma   90.00
#
_symmetry.space_group_name_H-M   'P 1'
#
loop_
_entity.id
_entity.type
_entity.pdbx_description
1 polymer ?
#
loop_
_entity_poly.entity_id
_entity_poly.type
_entity_poly.pdbx_seq_one_letter_code
_entity_poly.pdbx_strand_id
1 'polypeptide(L)'
;MNRIAEFRAVMAIAERAAQQEGVAVSVLHVAFAAATTTGVQDSTTLTVQAFGDARGWGAAEERRPVRNRLLPRRRVRYDDAVRRAVEKAAASGSPDIRAMLRSILAEGGLDPLRAPVERSGGDLAQWLAADD
;
A
#
# COMPACT_ATOMS: atom_id res chain seq x y z
N MET A 1 7.44 13.89 9.92
CA MET A 1 7.60 12.43 10.13
C MET A 1 8.86 11.94 9.40
N ASN A 2 9.55 10.88 9.84
CA ASN A 2 10.72 10.36 9.11
C ASN A 2 10.23 9.54 7.90
N ARG A 3 10.39 10.07 6.68
CA ARG A 3 9.93 9.45 5.42
C ARG A 3 10.42 8.01 5.22
N ILE A 4 11.62 7.69 5.70
CA ILE A 4 12.16 6.32 5.64
C ILE A 4 11.39 5.38 6.58
N ALA A 5 11.04 5.85 7.78
CA ALA A 5 10.26 5.06 8.73
C ALA A 5 8.83 4.83 8.23
N GLU A 6 8.21 5.86 7.66
CA GLU A 6 6.90 5.79 7.02
C GLU A 6 6.90 4.79 5.85
N PHE A 7 7.85 4.94 4.92
CA PHE A 7 8.01 4.02 3.79
C PHE A 7 8.14 2.57 4.27
N ARG A 8 8.98 2.32 5.29
CA ARG A 8 9.13 0.97 5.87
C ARG A 8 7.83 0.45 6.48
N ALA A 9 7.08 1.30 7.17
CA ALA A 9 5.79 0.92 7.77
C ALA A 9 4.77 0.54 6.69
N VAL A 10 4.65 1.37 5.64
CA VAL A 10 3.77 1.10 4.49
C VAL A 10 4.14 -0.21 3.81
N MET A 11 5.43 -0.40 3.47
CA MET A 11 5.85 -1.62 2.79
C MET A 11 5.65 -2.88 3.65
N ALA A 12 5.82 -2.80 4.98
CA ALA A 12 5.57 -3.92 5.87
C ALA A 12 4.08 -4.33 5.91
N ILE A 13 3.16 -3.36 5.85
CA ILE A 13 1.71 -3.62 5.79
C ILE A 13 1.34 -4.19 4.41
N ALA A 14 1.88 -3.61 3.33
CA ALA A 14 1.63 -4.08 1.97
C ALA A 14 2.12 -5.53 1.76
N GLU A 15 3.29 -5.86 2.30
CA GLU A 15 3.83 -7.23 2.30
C GLU A 15 2.93 -8.21 3.05
N ARG A 16 2.38 -7.79 4.18
CA ARG A 16 1.47 -8.63 4.97
C ARG A 16 0.18 -8.91 4.20
N ALA A 17 -0.41 -7.87 3.59
CA ALA A 17 -1.60 -8.01 2.76
C ALA A 17 -1.37 -8.97 1.59
N ALA A 18 -0.26 -8.80 0.85
CA ALA A 18 0.08 -9.69 -0.26
C ALA A 18 0.35 -11.14 0.19
N GLN A 19 0.95 -11.33 1.38
CA GLN A 19 1.18 -12.66 1.94
C GLN A 19 -0.11 -13.39 2.28
N GLN A 20 -1.16 -12.67 2.73
CA GLN A 20 -2.47 -13.27 3.00
C GLN A 20 -3.13 -13.80 1.74
N GLU A 21 -2.91 -13.13 0.59
CA GLU A 21 -3.37 -13.61 -0.72
C GLU A 21 -2.42 -14.65 -1.33
N GLY A 22 -1.20 -14.78 -0.82
CA GLY A 22 -0.17 -15.65 -1.41
C GLY A 22 0.39 -15.13 -2.73
N VAL A 23 0.26 -13.83 -2.99
CA VAL A 23 0.64 -13.16 -4.25
C VAL A 23 1.86 -12.24 -4.06
N ALA A 24 2.34 -11.67 -5.17
CA ALA A 24 3.35 -10.62 -5.12
C ALA A 24 2.76 -9.30 -4.61
N VAL A 25 3.59 -8.46 -4.00
CA VAL A 25 3.19 -7.11 -3.57
C VAL A 25 2.92 -6.25 -4.79
N SER A 26 1.64 -6.04 -5.04
CA SER A 26 1.11 -5.10 -6.03
C SER A 26 0.93 -3.70 -5.46
N VAL A 27 0.72 -2.72 -6.34
CA VAL A 27 0.48 -1.33 -5.96
C VAL A 27 -0.78 -1.13 -5.13
N LEU A 28 -1.79 -2.00 -5.28
CA LEU A 28 -3.03 -1.91 -4.50
C LEU A 28 -2.77 -2.20 -3.01
N HIS A 29 -1.89 -3.15 -2.71
CA HIS A 29 -1.45 -3.40 -1.33
C HIS A 29 -0.73 -2.18 -0.75
N VAL A 30 0.06 -1.48 -1.57
CA VAL A 30 0.76 -0.26 -1.13
C VAL A 30 -0.22 0.90 -0.92
N ALA A 31 -1.22 1.07 -1.78
CA ALA A 31 -2.25 2.09 -1.61
C ALA A 31 -3.08 1.86 -0.33
N PHE A 32 -3.50 0.62 -0.08
CA PHE A 32 -4.15 0.23 1.17
C PHE A 32 -3.25 0.52 2.39
N ALA A 33 -1.99 0.08 2.33
CA ALA A 33 -1.03 0.29 3.40
C ALA A 33 -0.82 1.77 3.70
N ALA A 34 -0.67 2.60 2.66
CA ALA A 34 -0.56 4.04 2.79
C ALA A 34 -1.79 4.61 3.51
N ALA A 35 -3.00 4.27 3.06
CA ALA A 35 -4.25 4.69 3.68
C ALA A 35 -4.37 4.27 5.15
N THR A 36 -3.86 3.09 5.53
CA THR A 36 -3.82 2.67 6.95
C THR A 36 -2.77 3.40 7.80
N THR A 37 -1.73 3.96 7.19
CA THR A 37 -0.62 4.61 7.93
C THR A 37 -0.79 6.12 8.13
N THR A 38 -1.58 6.81 7.30
CA THR A 38 -1.71 8.28 7.39
C THR A 38 -2.44 8.75 8.65
N GLY A 39 -3.32 7.92 9.22
CA GLY A 39 -4.19 8.29 10.34
C GLY A 39 -5.28 9.31 9.97
N VAL A 40 -5.31 9.79 8.72
CA VAL A 40 -6.33 10.69 8.17
C VAL A 40 -7.62 9.91 7.93
N GLN A 41 -8.77 10.52 8.20
CA GLN A 41 -10.09 9.87 8.10
C GLN A 41 -10.97 10.56 7.04
N ASP A 42 -10.39 10.89 5.88
CA ASP A 42 -11.13 11.41 4.74
C ASP A 42 -11.82 10.29 3.95
N SER A 43 -12.79 10.65 3.09
CA SER A 43 -13.58 9.69 2.31
C SER A 43 -12.76 8.81 1.38
N THR A 44 -11.65 9.32 0.83
CA THR A 44 -10.76 8.56 -0.04
C THR A 44 -9.96 7.55 0.77
N THR A 45 -9.39 7.98 1.90
CA THR A 45 -8.67 7.11 2.83
C THR A 45 -9.58 5.97 3.31
N LEU A 46 -10.80 6.28 3.75
CA LEU A 46 -11.79 5.28 4.19
C LEU A 46 -12.18 4.31 3.06
N THR A 47 -12.32 4.81 1.83
CA THR A 47 -12.68 3.96 0.68
C THR A 47 -11.55 3.02 0.29
N VAL A 48 -10.30 3.50 0.31
CA VAL A 48 -9.11 2.67 0.03
C VAL A 48 -8.91 1.62 1.13
N GLN A 49 -9.17 1.96 2.40
CA GLN A 49 -9.18 1.01 3.51
C GLN A 49 -10.28 -0.05 3.32
N ALA A 50 -11.53 0.37 3.10
CA ALA A 50 -12.66 -0.53 2.88
C ALA A 50 -12.44 -1.47 1.68
N PHE A 51 -11.76 -0.99 0.63
CA PHE A 51 -11.37 -1.82 -0.51
C PHE A 51 -10.42 -2.96 -0.11
N GLY A 52 -9.44 -2.69 0.76
CA GLY A 52 -8.53 -3.70 1.29
C GLY A 52 -9.20 -4.62 2.31
N ASP A 53 -10.07 -4.09 3.16
CA ASP A 53 -10.81 -4.86 4.16
C ASP A 53 -11.76 -5.86 3.52
N ALA A 54 -12.43 -5.49 2.42
CA ALA A 54 -13.24 -6.40 1.63
C ALA A 54 -12.44 -7.59 1.05
N ARG A 55 -11.10 -7.47 0.99
CA ARG A 55 -10.17 -8.53 0.58
C ARG A 55 -9.50 -9.24 1.76
N GLY A 56 -9.82 -8.84 2.97
CA GLY A 56 -9.28 -9.40 4.20
C GLY A 56 -7.89 -8.89 4.59
N TRP A 57 -7.40 -7.80 3.97
CA TRP A 57 -6.05 -7.27 4.22
C TRP A 57 -5.87 -6.73 5.66
N GLY A 58 -6.94 -6.16 6.24
CA GLY A 58 -6.96 -5.65 7.62
C GLY A 58 -7.08 -6.73 8.71
N ALA A 59 -7.47 -7.96 8.37
CA ALA A 59 -7.88 -8.99 9.34
C ALA A 59 -6.74 -9.63 10.15
N ALA A 60 -5.51 -9.11 10.05
CA ALA A 60 -4.32 -9.76 10.59
C ALA A 60 -4.14 -9.66 12.12
N GLU A 61 -4.86 -8.76 12.81
CA GLU A 61 -4.72 -8.64 14.26
C GLU A 61 -5.37 -9.79 15.05
N GLU A 62 -6.46 -10.39 14.55
CA GLU A 62 -7.22 -11.39 15.33
C GLU A 62 -6.68 -12.83 15.23
N ARG A 63 -5.84 -13.14 14.24
CA ARG A 63 -5.35 -14.52 14.04
C ARG A 63 -3.83 -14.58 14.06
N ARG A 64 -3.24 -14.48 15.25
CA ARG A 64 -1.87 -14.94 15.49
C ARG A 64 -1.87 -16.40 15.95
N PRO A 65 -1.80 -17.42 15.05
CA PRO A 65 -1.24 -18.68 15.48
C PRO A 65 0.26 -18.44 15.74
N VAL A 66 0.71 -18.79 16.94
CA VAL A 66 2.09 -18.69 17.48
C VAL A 66 3.13 -19.51 16.67
N ARG A 67 2.81 -19.93 15.44
CA ARG A 67 3.51 -20.99 14.69
C ARG A 67 4.41 -20.55 13.53
N ASN A 68 4.66 -19.26 13.32
CA ASN A 68 5.52 -18.81 12.20
C ASN A 68 6.96 -18.45 12.57
N ARG A 69 7.53 -19.02 13.64
CA ARG A 69 8.92 -18.73 14.05
C ARG A 69 10.00 -19.54 13.32
N LEU A 70 9.65 -20.43 12.38
CA LEU A 70 10.62 -21.38 11.79
C LEU A 70 10.45 -21.65 10.27
N LEU A 71 9.69 -20.86 9.53
CA LEU A 71 9.69 -20.98 8.06
C LEU A 71 10.77 -20.08 7.47
N PRO A 72 11.55 -20.55 6.47
CA PRO A 72 12.50 -19.69 5.77
C PRO A 72 11.74 -18.50 5.20
N ARG A 73 12.26 -17.27 5.42
CA ARG A 73 11.71 -16.03 4.87
C ARG A 73 11.53 -16.22 3.36
N ARG A 74 10.29 -16.51 2.93
CA ARG A 74 9.95 -16.61 1.52
C ARG A 74 10.29 -15.23 0.94
N ARG A 75 11.21 -15.18 -0.04
CA ARG A 75 11.62 -13.91 -0.65
C ARG A 75 10.35 -13.17 -1.09
N VAL A 76 10.15 -11.97 -0.57
CA VAL A 76 9.04 -11.11 -0.97
C VAL A 76 9.18 -10.87 -2.46
N ARG A 77 8.10 -11.14 -3.20
CA ARG A 77 8.01 -10.83 -4.62
C ARG A 77 7.24 -9.52 -4.74
N TYR A 78 7.77 -8.60 -5.52
CA TYR A 78 7.09 -7.36 -5.90
C TYR A 78 6.73 -7.46 -7.37
N ASP A 79 5.59 -6.90 -7.74
CA ASP A 79 5.30 -6.66 -9.14
C ASP A 79 6.33 -5.69 -9.73
N ASP A 80 6.59 -5.77 -11.03
CA ASP A 80 7.66 -5.03 -11.68
C ASP A 80 7.53 -3.51 -11.46
N ALA A 81 6.31 -2.96 -11.44
CA ALA A 81 6.06 -1.55 -11.18
C ALA A 81 6.48 -1.14 -9.75
N VAL A 82 6.09 -1.94 -8.75
CA VAL A 82 6.46 -1.70 -7.35
C VAL A 82 7.97 -1.89 -7.16
N ARG A 83 8.55 -2.93 -7.76
CA ARG A 83 10.01 -3.18 -7.73
C ARG A 83 10.78 -1.97 -8.27
N ARG A 84 10.45 -1.49 -9.47
CA ARG A 84 11.11 -0.33 -10.10
C ARG A 84 11.00 0.91 -9.22
N ALA A 85 9.84 1.13 -8.62
CA ALA A 85 9.64 2.29 -7.76
C ALA A 85 10.44 2.19 -6.45
N VAL A 86 10.49 1.01 -5.83
CA VAL A 86 11.34 0.75 -4.65
C VAL A 86 12.82 0.92 -5.00
N GLU A 87 13.28 0.41 -6.14
CA GLU A 87 14.65 0.55 -6.61
C GLU A 87 15.00 2.03 -6.88
N LYS A 88 14.10 2.78 -7.53
CA LYS A 88 14.27 4.22 -7.76
C LYS A 88 14.34 5.01 -6.46
N ALA A 89 13.48 4.68 -5.49
CA ALA A 89 13.45 5.28 -4.17
C ALA A 89 14.72 4.96 -3.36
N ALA A 90 15.26 3.75 -3.49
CA ALA A 90 16.53 3.37 -2.88
C ALA A 90 17.71 4.12 -3.51
N ALA A 91 17.72 4.28 -4.84
CA ALA A 91 18.77 5.00 -5.56
C ALA A 91 18.81 6.50 -5.25
N SER A 92 17.64 7.13 -5.00
CA SER A 92 17.56 8.54 -4.62
C SER A 92 17.90 8.81 -3.15
N GLY A 93 17.93 7.78 -2.29
CA GLY A 93 18.11 7.91 -0.85
C GLY A 93 16.94 8.57 -0.11
N SER A 94 15.88 8.94 -0.83
CA SER A 94 14.69 9.63 -0.30
C SER A 94 13.44 8.91 -0.82
N PRO A 95 13.01 7.84 -0.13
CA PRO A 95 11.84 7.10 -0.52
C PRO A 95 10.56 7.87 -0.20
N ASP A 96 9.64 7.93 -1.16
CA ASP A 96 8.36 8.65 -1.05
C ASP A 96 7.23 7.78 -1.66
N ILE A 97 6.35 7.28 -0.77
CA ILE A 97 5.22 6.43 -1.14
C ILE A 97 4.22 7.19 -2.00
N ARG A 98 3.91 8.45 -1.67
CA ARG A 98 2.94 9.24 -2.41
C ARG A 98 3.46 9.53 -3.82
N ALA A 99 4.74 9.90 -3.96
CA ALA A 99 5.37 10.08 -5.27
C ALA A 99 5.35 8.79 -6.11
N MET A 100 5.62 7.64 -5.49
CA MET A 100 5.51 6.34 -6.16
C MET A 100 4.08 6.06 -6.63
N LEU A 101 3.09 6.20 -5.75
CA LEU A 101 1.67 5.96 -6.08
C LEU A 101 1.17 6.92 -7.15
N ARG A 102 1.61 8.19 -7.17
CA ARG A 102 1.29 9.15 -8.24
C ARG A 102 1.84 8.71 -9.60
N SER A 103 3.09 8.24 -9.64
CA SER A 103 3.69 7.72 -10.88
C SER A 103 2.88 6.54 -11.41
N ILE A 104 2.47 5.62 -10.53
CA ILE A 104 1.71 4.43 -10.93
C ILE A 104 0.25 4.77 -11.29
N LEU A 105 -0.36 5.77 -10.63
CA LEU A 105 -1.67 6.29 -11.00
C LEU A 105 -1.68 6.82 -12.44
N ALA A 106 -0.63 7.56 -12.83
CA ALA A 106 -0.47 8.10 -14.17
C ALA A 106 -0.31 7.00 -15.24
N GLU A 107 0.18 5.83 -14.85
CA GLU A 107 0.32 4.63 -15.70
C GLU A 107 -0.92 3.72 -15.68
N GLY A 108 -1.98 4.08 -14.93
CA GLY A 108 -3.23 3.29 -14.82
C GLY A 108 -3.19 2.15 -13.81
N GLY A 109 -2.10 2.00 -13.02
CA GLY A 109 -1.97 0.87 -12.09
C GLY A 109 -2.92 0.89 -10.89
N LEU A 110 -3.65 1.98 -10.68
CA LEU A 110 -4.65 2.15 -9.60
C LEU A 110 -6.09 2.19 -10.11
N ASP A 111 -6.35 1.81 -11.36
CA ASP A 111 -7.70 1.78 -11.94
C ASP A 111 -8.75 1.01 -11.10
N PRO A 112 -8.42 -0.11 -10.43
CA PRO A 112 -9.36 -0.80 -9.54
C PRO A 112 -9.87 0.05 -8.36
N LEU A 113 -9.13 1.08 -7.95
CA LEU A 113 -9.51 2.00 -6.88
C LEU A 113 -10.24 3.25 -7.40
N ARG A 114 -10.10 3.59 -8.68
CA ARG A 114 -10.66 4.80 -9.28
C ARG A 114 -12.18 4.84 -9.14
N ALA A 115 -12.88 3.81 -9.65
CA ALA A 115 -14.34 3.77 -9.61
C ALA A 115 -14.94 3.70 -8.17
N PRO A 116 -14.36 2.95 -7.20
CA PRO A 116 -14.77 3.05 -5.80
C PRO A 116 -14.61 4.46 -5.21
N VAL A 117 -13.45 5.09 -5.41
CA VAL A 117 -13.16 6.41 -4.84
C VAL A 117 -14.06 7.48 -5.44
N GLU A 118 -14.23 7.51 -6.76
CA GLU A 118 -15.13 8.46 -7.44
C GLU A 118 -16.58 8.31 -6.97
N ARG A 119 -17.07 7.08 -6.76
CA ARG A 119 -18.43 6.84 -6.22
C ARG A 119 -18.62 7.34 -4.79
N SER A 120 -17.55 7.39 -4.01
CA SER A 120 -17.56 7.96 -2.65
C SER A 120 -17.43 9.49 -2.64
N GLY A 121 -17.31 10.12 -3.80
CA GLY A 121 -17.05 11.56 -3.95
C GLY A 121 -15.60 11.96 -3.64
N GLY A 122 -14.68 10.99 -3.60
CA GLY A 122 -13.25 11.24 -3.41
C GLY A 122 -12.48 11.40 -4.72
N ASP A 123 -11.22 11.78 -4.60
CA ASP A 123 -10.28 11.92 -5.73
C ASP A 123 -8.93 11.33 -5.34
N LEU A 124 -8.52 10.25 -6.02
CA LEU A 124 -7.24 9.58 -5.81
C LEU A 124 -6.03 10.48 -6.11
N ALA A 125 -6.12 11.32 -7.15
CA ALA A 125 -5.03 12.21 -7.51
C ALA A 125 -4.86 13.30 -6.44
N GLN A 126 -5.98 13.87 -5.97
CA GLN A 126 -5.97 14.84 -4.88
C GLN A 126 -5.46 14.23 -3.58
N TRP A 127 -5.95 13.03 -3.24
CA TRP A 127 -5.52 12.31 -2.04
C TRP A 127 -4.01 12.06 -2.02
N LEU A 128 -3.42 11.67 -3.16
CA LEU A 128 -1.98 11.46 -3.30
C LEU A 128 -1.16 12.77 -3.40
N ALA A 129 -1.79 13.88 -3.76
CA ALA A 129 -1.17 15.19 -3.86
C ALA A 129 -1.19 15.98 -2.55
N ALA A 130 -2.01 15.58 -1.58
CA ALA A 130 -1.95 16.16 -0.25
C ALA A 130 -0.57 15.90 0.37
N ASP A 131 0.16 16.97 0.69
CA ASP A 131 1.34 16.91 1.55
C ASP A 131 0.85 16.87 3.02
N ASP A 132 1.48 16.02 3.84
CA ASP A 132 1.40 16.08 5.31
C ASP A 132 2.45 17.06 5.86
#